data_AF-A0ABD7EJQ5-F1
#
_entry.id   AF-A0ABD7EJQ5-F1
#
_cell.length_a   1.000
_cell.length_b   1.000
_cell.length_c   1.000
_cell.angle_alpha   90.00
_cell.angle_beta   90.00
_cell.angle_gamma   90.00
#
_symmetry.space_group_name_H-M   'P 1'
#
loop_
_entity.id
_entity.type
_entity.pdbx_description
1 polymer ?
#
loop_
_entity_poly.entity_id
_entity_poly.type
_entity_poly.pdbx_seq_one_letter_code
_entity_poly.pdbx_strand_id
1 'polypeptide(L)'
;MKNLVITLALMVGVTGMAQAKGDAAAGQAKAAVCAACHGPDGNSLIDMYPKIAGQHASYIKKQLVELKAAASGQIGRVAPVMGPMALPLSDQDMDDLAAYFSSQKVTPVAVPDDVVAAGKALYMGGDMSRGLPACTACHGPRGSGVEQAKYPSLSGQHPAYIKAQLTGFRAGTRDNDPNGMMRDVAKKLTDQDIDVLSKYVAGLH
;
A
#
# COMPACT_ATOMS: atom_id res chain seq x y z
N MET A 1 33.07 39.19 53.42
CA MET A 1 33.09 38.86 51.98
C MET A 1 33.01 37.34 51.83
N LYS A 2 31.84 36.80 51.47
CA LYS A 2 31.64 35.55 50.71
C LYS A 2 30.14 35.18 50.73
N ASN A 3 29.43 35.59 49.68
CA ASN A 3 28.08 35.12 49.39
C ASN A 3 28.22 33.88 48.50
N LEU A 4 27.74 32.74 48.98
CA LEU A 4 27.70 31.49 48.23
C LEU A 4 26.36 31.44 47.47
N VAL A 5 26.39 31.55 46.14
CA VAL A 5 25.21 31.36 45.29
C VAL A 5 25.26 29.94 44.75
N ILE A 6 24.34 29.08 45.19
CA ILE A 6 24.14 27.72 44.68
C ILE A 6 23.15 27.81 43.53
N THR A 7 23.63 27.60 42.31
CA THR A 7 22.78 27.55 41.11
C THR A 7 22.31 26.10 40.91
N LEU A 8 21.02 25.85 41.14
CA LEU A 8 20.36 24.57 40.88
C LEU A 8 20.03 24.47 39.38
N ALA A 9 20.79 23.66 38.64
CA ALA A 9 20.51 23.36 37.23
C ALA A 9 19.41 22.30 37.12
N LEU A 10 18.20 22.72 36.74
CA LEU A 10 17.08 21.84 36.46
C LEU A 10 17.24 21.28 35.02
N MET A 11 17.76 20.06 34.89
CA MET A 11 17.74 19.33 33.62
C MET A 11 16.35 18.76 33.36
N VAL A 12 15.54 19.45 32.55
CA VAL A 12 14.34 18.88 31.96
C VAL A 12 14.77 17.93 30.84
N GLY A 13 14.77 16.63 31.13
CA GLY A 13 14.96 15.60 30.13
C GLY A 13 13.77 15.55 29.19
N VAL A 14 13.93 16.08 27.97
CA VAL A 14 12.99 15.85 26.87
C VAL A 14 13.25 14.43 26.36
N THR A 15 12.56 13.44 26.90
CA THR A 15 12.45 12.13 26.26
C THR A 15 11.53 12.28 25.05
N GLY A 16 12.10 12.75 23.94
CA GLY A 16 11.46 12.63 22.65
C GLY A 16 11.24 11.15 22.37
N MET A 17 9.98 10.71 22.31
CA MET A 17 9.65 9.44 21.66
C MET A 17 10.00 9.59 20.19
N ALA A 18 11.25 9.29 19.86
CA ALA A 18 11.65 9.04 18.49
C ALA A 18 10.85 7.83 18.02
N GLN A 19 9.84 8.05 17.19
CA GLN A 19 9.28 7.00 16.34
C GLN A 19 10.45 6.42 15.55
N ALA A 20 10.95 5.26 15.97
CA ALA A 20 12.04 4.60 15.29
C ALA A 20 11.58 4.29 13.85
N LYS A 21 12.22 4.93 12.87
CA LYS A 21 12.06 4.62 11.45
C LYS A 21 12.39 3.14 11.25
N GLY A 22 11.59 2.42 10.46
CA GLY A 22 11.80 0.98 10.21
C GLY A 22 13.21 0.66 9.66
N ASP A 23 13.75 -0.49 10.08
CA ASP A 23 15.05 -1.00 9.65
C ASP A 23 14.88 -2.08 8.57
N ALA A 24 15.38 -1.79 7.36
CA ALA A 24 15.25 -2.69 6.22
C ALA A 24 16.03 -4.02 6.39
N ALA A 25 17.16 -4.01 7.11
CA ALA A 25 17.93 -5.22 7.36
C ALA A 25 17.22 -6.12 8.40
N ALA A 26 16.66 -5.52 9.44
CA ALA A 26 15.79 -6.24 10.38
C ALA A 26 14.54 -6.79 9.69
N GLY A 27 13.95 -6.01 8.77
CA GLY A 27 12.80 -6.41 7.98
C GLY A 27 13.10 -7.60 7.07
N GLN A 28 14.25 -7.59 6.42
CA GLN A 28 14.72 -8.71 5.60
C GLN A 28 14.80 -10.01 6.40
N ALA A 29 15.34 -9.97 7.62
CA ALA A 29 15.45 -11.14 8.48
C ALA A 29 14.08 -11.72 8.90
N LYS A 30 13.04 -10.87 8.94
CA LYS A 30 11.67 -11.25 9.32
C LYS A 30 10.79 -11.63 8.12
N ALA A 31 11.21 -11.29 6.91
CA ALA A 31 10.43 -11.46 5.68
C ALA A 31 10.29 -12.93 5.21
N ALA A 32 10.99 -13.88 5.84
CA ALA A 32 11.03 -15.28 5.40
C ALA A 32 9.64 -15.91 5.23
N VAL A 33 8.71 -15.64 6.15
CA VAL A 33 7.33 -16.16 6.05
C VAL A 33 6.53 -15.45 4.95
N CYS A 34 6.80 -14.17 4.69
CA CYS A 34 6.14 -13.39 3.65
C CYS A 34 6.52 -13.89 2.26
N ALA A 35 7.77 -14.34 2.10
CA ALA A 35 8.32 -14.80 0.83
C ALA A 35 7.57 -15.99 0.21
N ALA A 36 6.93 -16.82 1.04
CA ALA A 36 6.17 -17.99 0.57
C ALA A 36 5.00 -17.59 -0.36
N CYS A 37 4.42 -16.41 -0.17
CA CYS A 37 3.31 -15.92 -0.99
C CYS A 37 3.71 -14.71 -1.84
N HIS A 38 4.53 -13.80 -1.30
CA HIS A 38 4.88 -12.54 -1.96
C HIS A 38 6.20 -12.58 -2.72
N GLY A 39 6.93 -13.70 -2.69
CA GLY A 39 8.28 -13.81 -3.25
C GLY A 39 9.35 -13.24 -2.30
N PRO A 40 10.61 -13.71 -2.42
CA PRO A 40 11.70 -13.34 -1.52
C PRO A 40 12.02 -11.84 -1.52
N ASP A 41 11.80 -11.17 -2.65
CA ASP A 41 11.99 -9.73 -2.85
C ASP A 41 10.65 -8.96 -2.90
N GLY A 42 9.54 -9.62 -2.59
CA GLY A 42 8.19 -9.02 -2.70
C GLY A 42 7.61 -8.99 -4.12
N ASN A 43 8.25 -9.63 -5.11
CA ASN A 43 7.68 -9.87 -6.44
C ASN A 43 7.02 -11.27 -6.51
N SER A 44 5.72 -11.33 -6.16
CA SER A 44 4.96 -12.57 -6.19
C SER A 44 4.94 -13.22 -7.57
N LEU A 45 5.15 -14.54 -7.63
CA LEU A 45 4.97 -15.36 -8.83
C LEU A 45 3.51 -15.80 -9.04
N ILE A 46 2.67 -15.66 -8.01
CA ILE A 46 1.24 -16.02 -8.04
C ILE A 46 0.45 -14.72 -8.18
N ASP A 47 -0.32 -14.60 -9.25
CA ASP A 47 -1.04 -13.38 -9.64
C ASP A 47 -2.08 -12.90 -8.61
N MET A 48 -2.67 -13.83 -7.85
CA MET A 48 -3.60 -13.56 -6.76
C MET A 48 -2.92 -12.82 -5.58
N TYR A 49 -1.64 -13.10 -5.33
CA TYR A 49 -0.91 -12.47 -4.23
C TYR A 49 -0.24 -11.20 -4.73
N PRO A 50 -0.45 -10.04 -4.07
CA PRO A 50 0.10 -8.79 -4.56
C PRO A 50 1.62 -8.79 -4.54
N LYS A 51 2.21 -8.12 -5.53
CA LYS A 51 3.57 -7.61 -5.38
C LYS A 51 3.58 -6.53 -4.31
N ILE A 52 4.52 -6.63 -3.38
CA ILE A 52 4.75 -5.65 -2.31
C ILE A 52 6.12 -4.97 -2.47
N ALA A 53 6.96 -5.46 -3.37
CA ALA A 53 8.21 -4.82 -3.77
C ALA A 53 7.96 -3.39 -4.27
N GLY A 54 8.74 -2.43 -3.76
CA GLY A 54 8.71 -1.04 -4.19
C GLY A 54 7.42 -0.28 -3.83
N GLN A 55 6.53 -0.88 -3.03
CA GLN A 55 5.38 -0.19 -2.49
C GLN A 55 5.80 0.78 -1.38
N HIS A 56 5.07 1.88 -1.22
CA HIS A 56 5.35 2.87 -0.17
C HIS A 56 5.33 2.24 1.21
N ALA A 57 6.36 2.51 2.02
CA ALA A 57 6.50 1.93 3.36
C ALA A 57 5.28 2.27 4.23
N SER A 58 4.82 3.52 4.18
CA SER A 58 3.61 3.95 4.91
C SER A 58 2.35 3.21 4.48
N TYR A 59 2.23 2.83 3.19
CA TYR A 59 1.11 2.04 2.71
C TYR A 59 1.20 0.59 3.20
N ILE A 60 2.38 -0.04 3.12
CA ILE A 60 2.60 -1.40 3.63
C ILE A 60 2.24 -1.47 5.12
N LYS A 61 2.80 -0.55 5.92
CA LYS A 61 2.50 -0.46 7.36
C LYS A 61 0.99 -0.31 7.61
N LYS A 62 0.33 0.63 6.93
CA LYS A 62 -1.12 0.84 7.04
C LYS A 62 -1.88 -0.47 6.78
N GLN A 63 -1.53 -1.19 5.72
CA GLN A 63 -2.21 -2.45 5.40
C GLN A 63 -1.98 -3.50 6.49
N LEU A 64 -0.75 -3.70 6.96
CA LEU A 64 -0.46 -4.68 8.01
C LEU A 64 -1.21 -4.37 9.31
N VAL A 65 -1.22 -3.11 9.75
CA VAL A 65 -1.95 -2.66 10.94
C VAL A 65 -3.44 -2.94 10.80
N GLU A 66 -4.05 -2.58 9.66
CA GLU A 66 -5.48 -2.77 9.43
C GLU A 66 -5.87 -4.25 9.26
N LEU A 67 -4.98 -5.06 8.68
CA LEU A 67 -5.16 -6.52 8.58
C LEU A 67 -5.12 -7.18 9.96
N LYS A 68 -4.15 -6.77 10.80
CA LYS A 68 -4.04 -7.23 12.20
C LYS A 68 -5.26 -6.82 13.02
N ALA A 69 -5.71 -5.57 12.89
CA ALA A 69 -6.89 -5.06 13.58
C ALA A 69 -8.13 -5.91 13.24
N ALA A 70 -8.41 -6.12 11.94
CA ALA A 70 -9.53 -6.95 11.50
C ALA A 70 -9.42 -8.40 12.01
N ALA A 71 -8.23 -9.00 11.93
CA ALA A 71 -7.99 -10.36 12.44
C ALA A 71 -8.15 -10.47 13.97
N SER A 72 -8.06 -9.35 14.68
CA SER A 72 -8.25 -9.25 16.14
C SER A 72 -9.68 -8.84 16.54
N GLY A 73 -10.63 -8.80 15.58
CA GLY A 73 -12.01 -8.41 15.82
C GLY A 73 -12.26 -6.89 15.88
N GLN A 74 -11.27 -6.08 15.52
CA GLN A 74 -11.39 -4.62 15.45
C GLN A 74 -11.74 -4.16 14.02
N ILE A 75 -12.14 -2.90 13.87
CA ILE A 75 -12.37 -2.31 12.55
C ILE A 75 -11.03 -2.24 11.80
N GLY A 76 -11.00 -2.78 10.58
CA GLY A 76 -9.79 -2.86 9.76
C GLY A 76 -10.05 -3.49 8.40
N ARG A 77 -8.98 -3.81 7.68
CA ARG A 77 -9.05 -4.47 6.37
C ARG A 77 -9.22 -5.97 6.57
N VAL A 78 -10.37 -6.51 6.22
CA VAL A 78 -10.57 -7.96 6.21
C VAL A 78 -9.85 -8.57 5.00
N ALA A 79 -8.92 -9.50 5.24
CA ALA A 79 -8.39 -10.40 4.22
C ALA A 79 -8.10 -11.76 4.89
N PRO A 80 -8.91 -12.81 4.64
CA PRO A 80 -8.82 -14.08 5.38
C PRO A 80 -7.44 -14.73 5.38
N VAL A 81 -6.68 -14.57 4.29
CA VAL A 81 -5.33 -15.14 4.17
C VAL A 81 -4.30 -14.29 4.92
N MET A 82 -4.33 -12.96 4.79
CA MET A 82 -3.30 -12.09 5.35
C MET A 82 -3.54 -11.66 6.79
N GLY A 83 -4.79 -11.69 7.27
CA GLY A 83 -5.12 -11.36 8.65
C GLY A 83 -4.34 -12.19 9.67
N PRO A 84 -4.39 -13.55 9.60
CA PRO A 84 -3.61 -14.40 10.50
C PRO A 84 -2.10 -14.18 10.42
N MET A 85 -1.58 -13.83 9.25
CA MET A 85 -0.15 -13.54 9.05
C MET A 85 0.29 -12.23 9.74
N ALA A 86 -0.63 -11.29 9.94
CA ALA A 86 -0.35 -10.02 10.58
C ALA A 86 -0.46 -10.07 12.12
N LEU A 87 -1.20 -11.03 12.69
CA LEU A 87 -1.40 -11.18 14.13
C LEU A 87 -0.09 -11.20 14.96
N PRO A 88 0.94 -12.00 14.62
CA PRO A 88 2.14 -12.09 15.44
C PRO A 88 3.08 -10.88 15.34
N LEU A 89 2.86 -9.96 14.39
CA LEU A 89 3.76 -8.84 14.14
C LEU A 89 3.63 -7.76 15.21
N SER A 90 4.74 -7.33 15.80
CA SER A 90 4.78 -6.08 16.56
C SER A 90 4.72 -4.86 15.65
N ASP A 91 4.46 -3.67 16.21
CA ASP A 91 4.50 -2.42 15.43
C ASP A 91 5.86 -2.20 14.78
N GLN A 92 6.95 -2.52 15.49
CA GLN A 92 8.30 -2.44 14.94
C GLN A 92 8.53 -3.45 13.82
N ASP A 93 8.01 -4.68 13.92
CA ASP A 93 8.11 -5.65 12.83
C ASP A 93 7.41 -5.15 11.56
N MET A 94 6.24 -4.51 11.72
CA MET A 94 5.51 -3.92 10.60
C MET A 94 6.26 -2.75 9.97
N ASP A 95 6.94 -1.92 10.77
CA ASP A 95 7.83 -0.86 10.29
C ASP A 95 9.04 -1.40 9.53
N ASP A 96 9.71 -2.41 10.08
CA ASP A 96 10.89 -3.03 9.49
C ASP A 96 10.56 -3.73 8.16
N LEU A 97 9.47 -4.53 8.14
CA LEU A 97 8.97 -5.19 6.93
C LEU A 97 8.57 -4.18 5.85
N ALA A 98 7.91 -3.08 6.25
CA ALA A 98 7.58 -1.99 5.35
C ALA A 98 8.82 -1.34 4.75
N ALA A 99 9.84 -1.05 5.57
CA ALA A 99 11.11 -0.50 5.10
C ALA A 99 11.80 -1.47 4.13
N TYR A 100 11.86 -2.75 4.46
CA TYR A 100 12.46 -3.78 3.60
C TYR A 100 11.77 -3.87 2.23
N PHE A 101 10.47 -4.15 2.18
CA PHE A 101 9.77 -4.33 0.91
C PHE A 101 9.68 -3.05 0.07
N SER A 102 9.60 -1.87 0.72
CA SER A 102 9.66 -0.59 0.01
C SER A 102 10.99 -0.34 -0.70
N SER A 103 12.08 -0.92 -0.20
CA SER A 103 13.42 -0.79 -0.79
C SER A 103 13.64 -1.73 -1.98
N GLN A 104 12.76 -2.72 -2.17
CA GLN A 104 12.85 -3.68 -3.27
C GLN A 104 12.41 -3.05 -4.59
N LYS A 105 12.89 -3.59 -5.70
CA LYS A 105 12.51 -3.13 -7.03
C LYS A 105 11.33 -3.96 -7.55
N VAL A 106 10.22 -3.31 -7.89
CA VAL A 106 9.10 -3.98 -8.55
C VAL A 106 9.50 -4.45 -9.95
N THR A 107 9.04 -5.65 -10.31
CA THR A 107 9.18 -6.20 -11.66
C THR A 107 7.99 -5.79 -12.52
N PRO A 108 8.20 -5.42 -13.80
CA PRO A 108 7.09 -5.11 -14.70
C PRO A 108 6.27 -6.37 -15.03
N VAL A 109 5.03 -6.17 -15.47
CA VAL A 109 4.16 -7.22 -16.03
C VAL A 109 3.87 -6.86 -17.48
N ALA A 110 3.91 -7.86 -18.37
CA ALA A 110 3.53 -7.67 -19.76
C ALA A 110 2.02 -7.36 -19.88
N VAL A 111 1.67 -6.39 -20.73
CA VAL A 111 0.29 -5.97 -20.95
C VAL A 111 -0.13 -6.35 -22.36
N PRO A 112 -1.32 -6.94 -22.54
CA PRO A 112 -1.89 -7.18 -23.87
C PRO A 112 -2.08 -5.87 -24.66
N ASP A 113 -1.68 -5.83 -25.93
CA ASP A 113 -1.77 -4.61 -26.76
C ASP A 113 -3.20 -4.11 -26.94
N ASP A 114 -4.17 -5.02 -26.94
CA ASP A 114 -5.60 -4.74 -27.13
C ASP A 114 -6.23 -3.91 -26.00
N VAL A 115 -5.61 -3.89 -24.81
CA VAL A 115 -6.10 -3.09 -23.67
C VAL A 115 -5.39 -1.76 -23.51
N VAL A 116 -4.24 -1.55 -24.18
CA VAL A 116 -3.40 -0.37 -23.93
C VAL A 116 -4.12 0.94 -24.24
N ALA A 117 -4.79 1.02 -25.40
CA ALA A 117 -5.46 2.24 -25.82
C ALA A 117 -6.63 2.60 -24.90
N ALA A 118 -7.54 1.64 -24.64
CA ALA A 118 -8.70 1.83 -23.77
C ALA A 118 -8.29 2.12 -22.32
N GLY A 119 -7.32 1.35 -21.80
CA GLY A 119 -6.81 1.52 -20.44
C GLY A 119 -6.11 2.85 -20.24
N LYS A 120 -5.30 3.29 -21.22
CA LYS A 120 -4.68 4.61 -21.19
C LYS A 120 -5.72 5.73 -21.19
N ALA A 121 -6.72 5.64 -22.07
CA ALA A 121 -7.78 6.65 -22.14
C ALA A 121 -8.49 6.81 -20.79
N LEU A 122 -8.89 5.70 -20.17
CA LEU A 122 -9.60 5.72 -18.89
C LEU A 122 -8.68 6.11 -17.72
N TYR A 123 -7.46 5.59 -17.66
CA TYR A 123 -6.50 5.89 -16.59
C TYR A 123 -6.07 7.36 -16.59
N MET A 124 -5.80 7.92 -17.77
CA MET A 124 -5.27 9.28 -17.95
C MET A 124 -6.39 10.33 -18.01
N GLY A 125 -7.55 9.99 -18.56
CA GLY A 125 -8.65 10.92 -18.80
C GLY A 125 -9.85 10.77 -17.86
N GLY A 126 -10.02 9.62 -17.22
CA GLY A 126 -11.25 9.29 -16.51
C GLY A 126 -12.44 9.24 -17.46
N ASP A 127 -13.63 9.50 -16.92
CA ASP A 127 -14.87 9.63 -17.69
C ASP A 127 -15.80 10.63 -16.99
N MET A 128 -15.78 11.88 -17.47
CA MET A 128 -16.54 12.98 -16.88
C MET A 128 -18.06 12.80 -17.00
N SER A 129 -18.53 12.04 -18.01
CA SER A 129 -19.97 11.80 -18.17
C SER A 129 -20.58 11.02 -17.00
N ARG A 130 -19.73 10.23 -16.31
CA ARG A 130 -20.08 9.47 -15.11
C ARG A 130 -19.46 10.04 -13.83
N GLY A 131 -18.79 11.18 -13.91
CA GLY A 131 -18.05 11.79 -12.81
C GLY A 131 -16.86 10.95 -12.32
N LEU A 132 -16.25 10.13 -13.19
CA LEU A 132 -15.08 9.32 -12.88
C LEU A 132 -13.80 10.16 -13.10
N PRO A 133 -13.07 10.56 -12.06
CA PRO A 133 -11.80 11.25 -12.23
C PRO A 133 -10.75 10.35 -12.87
N ALA A 134 -9.76 10.96 -13.52
CA ALA A 134 -8.58 10.24 -13.99
C ALA A 134 -7.81 9.62 -12.81
N CYS A 135 -7.36 8.39 -12.97
CA CYS A 135 -6.57 7.67 -11.96
C CYS A 135 -5.24 8.39 -11.68
N THR A 136 -4.70 9.06 -12.69
CA THR A 136 -3.46 9.85 -12.60
C THR A 136 -3.51 10.98 -11.57
N ALA A 137 -4.70 11.48 -11.23
CA ALA A 137 -4.86 12.55 -10.24
C ALA A 137 -4.35 12.14 -8.85
N CYS A 138 -4.36 10.84 -8.54
CA CYS A 138 -3.90 10.31 -7.26
C CYS A 138 -2.72 9.34 -7.42
N HIS A 139 -2.73 8.48 -8.45
CA HIS A 139 -1.72 7.44 -8.64
C HIS A 139 -0.57 7.85 -9.57
N GLY A 140 -0.64 9.05 -10.17
CA GLY A 140 0.38 9.56 -11.08
C GLY A 140 0.36 8.91 -12.48
N PRO A 141 1.03 9.51 -13.48
CA PRO A 141 1.00 9.03 -14.86
C PRO A 141 1.62 7.63 -15.04
N ARG A 142 2.60 7.27 -14.21
CA ARG A 142 3.28 5.97 -14.21
C ARG A 142 2.75 5.01 -13.15
N GLY A 143 1.66 5.36 -12.46
CA GLY A 143 1.14 4.52 -11.37
C GLY A 143 2.07 4.44 -10.16
N SER A 144 2.99 5.40 -9.98
CA SER A 144 3.95 5.40 -8.88
C SER A 144 3.33 5.73 -7.52
N GLY A 145 2.11 6.24 -7.49
CA GLY A 145 1.49 6.75 -6.26
C GLY A 145 2.15 8.04 -5.76
N VAL A 146 1.70 8.48 -4.58
CA VAL A 146 2.23 9.62 -3.84
C VAL A 146 2.22 9.26 -2.36
N GLU A 147 3.37 8.84 -1.84
CA GLU A 147 3.50 8.33 -0.47
C GLU A 147 3.01 9.35 0.58
N GLN A 148 3.39 10.62 0.45
CA GLN A 148 3.02 11.68 1.38
C GLN A 148 1.50 11.91 1.43
N ALA A 149 0.80 11.62 0.33
CA ALA A 149 -0.65 11.68 0.23
C ALA A 149 -1.32 10.32 0.49
N LYS A 150 -0.54 9.29 0.86
CA LYS A 150 -0.97 7.91 1.14
C LYS A 150 -1.61 7.21 -0.08
N TYR A 151 -1.32 7.66 -1.28
CA TYR A 151 -1.78 7.00 -2.51
C TYR A 151 -0.77 5.90 -2.89
N PRO A 152 -1.19 4.62 -2.96
CA PRO A 152 -0.27 3.53 -3.24
C PRO A 152 0.25 3.57 -4.68
N SER A 153 1.43 2.97 -4.86
CA SER A 153 1.90 2.54 -6.17
C SER A 153 1.02 1.41 -6.72
N LEU A 154 0.67 1.52 -8.00
CA LEU A 154 -0.03 0.52 -8.81
C LEU A 154 0.87 -0.09 -9.88
N SER A 155 2.00 0.55 -10.19
CA SER A 155 2.98 0.14 -11.20
C SER A 155 3.45 -1.30 -10.98
N GLY A 156 3.45 -2.10 -12.04
CA GLY A 156 3.94 -3.48 -12.01
C GLY A 156 3.07 -4.47 -11.23
N GLN A 157 1.92 -4.05 -10.68
CA GLN A 157 1.05 -4.91 -9.88
C GLN A 157 0.32 -5.94 -10.76
N HIS A 158 -0.02 -7.09 -10.18
CA HIS A 158 -0.75 -8.14 -10.89
C HIS A 158 -2.18 -7.72 -11.28
N PRO A 159 -2.62 -7.96 -12.53
CA PRO A 159 -3.99 -7.66 -12.96
C PRO A 159 -5.05 -8.33 -12.10
N ALA A 160 -4.87 -9.60 -11.75
CA ALA A 160 -5.81 -10.35 -10.92
C ALA A 160 -6.00 -9.67 -9.54
N TYR A 161 -4.90 -9.26 -8.90
CA TYR A 161 -4.97 -8.53 -7.64
C TYR A 161 -5.69 -7.18 -7.79
N ILE A 162 -5.34 -6.37 -8.80
CA ILE A 162 -5.98 -5.07 -9.03
C ILE A 162 -7.48 -5.22 -9.29
N LYS A 163 -7.87 -6.18 -10.13
CA LYS A 163 -9.27 -6.52 -10.41
C LYS A 163 -10.02 -6.85 -9.12
N ALA A 164 -9.43 -7.69 -8.27
CA ALA A 164 -10.01 -8.04 -6.97
C ALA A 164 -10.15 -6.81 -6.05
N GLN A 165 -9.16 -5.90 -6.02
CA GLN A 165 -9.23 -4.70 -5.18
C GLN A 165 -10.30 -3.72 -5.66
N LEU A 166 -10.35 -3.43 -6.96
CA LEU A 166 -11.37 -2.55 -7.55
C LEU A 166 -12.78 -3.13 -7.34
N THR A 167 -12.94 -4.43 -7.52
CA THR A 167 -14.22 -5.13 -7.27
C THR A 167 -14.59 -5.05 -5.79
N GLY A 168 -13.64 -5.26 -4.89
CA GLY A 168 -13.86 -5.18 -3.44
C GLY A 168 -14.27 -3.77 -2.98
N PHE A 169 -13.63 -2.73 -3.51
CA PHE A 169 -14.03 -1.34 -3.26
C PHE A 169 -15.43 -1.05 -3.84
N ARG A 170 -15.71 -1.49 -5.07
CA ARG A 170 -17.03 -1.30 -5.69
C ARG A 170 -18.15 -1.97 -4.91
N ALA A 171 -17.90 -3.17 -4.40
CA ALA A 171 -18.85 -3.94 -3.59
C ALA A 171 -18.91 -3.50 -2.11
N GLY A 172 -17.97 -2.66 -1.66
CA GLY A 172 -17.84 -2.25 -0.26
C GLY A 172 -17.28 -3.33 0.67
N THR A 173 -16.88 -4.50 0.16
CA THR A 173 -16.19 -5.54 0.96
C THR A 173 -14.75 -5.18 1.29
N ARG A 174 -14.19 -4.17 0.60
CA ARG A 174 -13.00 -3.43 1.03
C ARG A 174 -13.38 -1.98 1.25
N ASP A 175 -13.20 -1.49 2.47
CA ASP A 175 -13.68 -0.18 2.94
C ASP A 175 -12.64 0.58 3.78
N ASN A 176 -11.39 0.10 3.77
CA ASN A 176 -10.28 0.71 4.50
C ASN A 176 -9.68 1.95 3.80
N ASP A 177 -10.46 2.61 2.94
CA ASP A 177 -10.05 3.77 2.15
C ASP A 177 -10.39 5.09 2.86
N PRO A 178 -9.43 6.04 2.99
CA PRO A 178 -9.68 7.33 3.60
C PRO A 178 -10.85 8.06 2.91
N ASN A 179 -11.83 8.48 3.70
CA ASN A 179 -13.02 9.22 3.25
C ASN A 179 -13.84 8.52 2.14
N GLY A 180 -13.71 7.19 1.98
CA GLY A 180 -14.47 6.46 0.95
C GLY A 180 -14.01 6.72 -0.50
N MET A 181 -12.83 7.33 -0.69
CA MET A 181 -12.34 7.78 -1.99
C MET A 181 -12.31 6.68 -3.06
N MET A 182 -11.76 5.50 -2.73
CA MET A 182 -11.66 4.41 -3.70
C MET A 182 -13.00 3.71 -3.92
N ARG A 183 -13.86 3.63 -2.89
CA ARG A 183 -15.22 3.12 -3.06
C ARG A 183 -16.03 4.03 -3.98
N ASP A 184 -15.91 5.35 -3.85
CA ASP A 184 -16.63 6.31 -4.69
C ASP A 184 -16.13 6.34 -6.14
N VAL A 185 -14.84 6.09 -6.37
CA VAL A 185 -14.27 5.86 -7.71
C VAL A 185 -14.77 4.52 -8.27
N ALA A 186 -14.61 3.43 -7.52
CA ALA A 186 -14.88 2.08 -8.00
C ALA A 186 -16.36 1.84 -8.31
N LYS A 187 -17.29 2.50 -7.60
CA LYS A 187 -18.74 2.49 -7.91
C LYS A 187 -19.08 2.98 -9.32
N LYS A 188 -18.20 3.80 -9.93
CA LYS A 188 -18.42 4.34 -11.28
C LYS A 188 -17.88 3.43 -12.39
N LEU A 189 -17.11 2.40 -12.03
CA LEU A 189 -16.47 1.49 -12.97
C LEU A 189 -17.40 0.34 -13.36
N THR A 190 -17.53 0.10 -14.67
CA THR A 190 -18.13 -1.11 -15.22
C THR A 190 -17.18 -2.31 -15.06
N ASP A 191 -17.67 -3.52 -15.32
CA ASP A 191 -16.82 -4.72 -15.33
C ASP A 191 -15.73 -4.63 -16.40
N GLN A 192 -16.06 -4.05 -17.56
CA GLN A 192 -15.10 -3.81 -18.63
C GLN A 192 -14.04 -2.79 -18.22
N ASP A 193 -14.42 -1.71 -17.53
CA ASP A 193 -13.48 -0.71 -17.02
C ASP A 193 -12.48 -1.35 -16.05
N ILE A 194 -12.97 -2.17 -15.10
CA ILE A 194 -12.12 -2.88 -14.15
C ILE A 194 -11.17 -3.85 -14.86
N ASP A 195 -11.68 -4.62 -15.83
CA ASP A 195 -10.85 -5.57 -16.57
C ASP A 195 -9.72 -4.87 -17.33
N VAL A 196 -10.05 -3.82 -18.07
CA VAL A 196 -9.10 -3.03 -18.86
C VAL A 196 -8.10 -2.30 -17.95
N LEU A 197 -8.55 -1.62 -16.90
CA LEU A 197 -7.65 -0.91 -15.97
C LEU A 197 -6.72 -1.87 -15.27
N SER A 198 -7.22 -3.04 -14.83
CA SER A 198 -6.40 -4.02 -14.11
C SER A 198 -5.23 -4.53 -14.94
N LYS A 199 -5.44 -4.74 -16.24
CA LYS A 199 -4.38 -5.13 -17.18
C LYS A 199 -3.47 -3.95 -17.50
N TYR A 200 -4.02 -2.77 -17.75
CA TYR A 200 -3.24 -1.58 -18.12
C TYR A 200 -2.25 -1.15 -17.03
N VAL A 201 -2.70 -1.06 -15.76
CA VAL A 201 -1.83 -0.59 -14.68
C VAL A 201 -0.65 -1.52 -14.40
N ALA A 202 -0.79 -2.81 -14.73
CA ALA A 202 0.26 -3.81 -14.56
C ALA A 202 1.51 -3.52 -15.41
N GLY A 203 1.35 -2.83 -16.54
CA GLY A 203 2.44 -2.43 -17.42
C GLY A 203 2.96 -1.01 -17.22
N LEU A 204 2.39 -0.24 -16.29
CA LEU A 204 2.90 1.10 -16.01
C LEU A 204 4.28 1.02 -15.34
N HIS A 205 5.22 1.85 -15.79
CA HIS A 205 6.57 1.99 -15.26
C HIS A 205 7.17 3.36 -15.59
#